data_AF-A0AAU1Q074-F1
#
_entry.id   AF-A0AAU1Q074-F1
#
_cell.length_a   1.000
_cell.length_b   1.000
_cell.length_c   1.000
_cell.angle_alpha   90.00
_cell.angle_beta   90.00
_cell.angle_gamma   90.00
#
_symmetry.space_group_name_H-M   'P 1'
#
loop_
_entity.id
_entity.type
_entity.pdbx_description
1 polymer ?
#
loop_
_entity_poly.entity_id
_entity_poly.type
_entity_poly.pdbx_seq_one_letter_code
_entity_poly.pdbx_strand_id
1 'polypeptide(L)'
;MTASGYCEQQLAVPNPGATNECALCRRHWQEAEVVRQTYTAPKVRERARWWPQRRELEVFDVRASDLNSADVYTLSGCDEIHHVVAVADRGRESHTELLVYLLADDEVLDLRVRRDRLLRIQRPSDLGSGSSL
;
A
#
# COMPACT_ATOMS: atom_id res chain seq x y z
N MET A 1 -18.50 -26.94 6.82
CA MET A 1 -17.27 -26.15 6.63
C MET A 1 -16.95 -25.44 7.93
N THR A 2 -15.85 -25.78 8.59
CA THR A 2 -15.31 -25.03 9.74
C THR A 2 -14.47 -23.89 9.17
N ALA A 3 -14.93 -22.65 9.30
CA ALA A 3 -14.10 -21.51 8.96
C ALA A 3 -13.04 -21.32 10.06
N SER A 4 -11.80 -21.08 9.66
CA SER A 4 -10.74 -20.70 10.59
C SER A 4 -10.51 -19.20 10.46
N GLY A 5 -10.29 -18.52 11.59
CA GLY A 5 -9.88 -17.12 11.57
C GLY A 5 -8.47 -16.97 11.01
N TYR A 6 -8.05 -15.74 10.72
CA TYR A 6 -6.69 -15.45 10.26
C TYR A 6 -5.60 -15.85 11.29
N CYS A 7 -5.96 -15.95 12.57
CA CYS A 7 -5.10 -16.48 13.63
C CYS A 7 -5.14 -18.02 13.77
N GLU A 8 -5.67 -18.73 12.76
CA GLU A 8 -5.85 -20.19 12.72
C GLU A 8 -6.81 -20.76 13.77
N GLN A 9 -7.38 -19.91 14.62
CA GLN A 9 -8.32 -20.32 15.64
C GLN A 9 -9.67 -20.65 15.00
N GLN A 10 -10.27 -21.76 15.45
CA GLN A 10 -11.50 -22.29 14.88
C GLN A 10 -12.65 -21.31 15.16
N LEU A 11 -13.28 -20.79 14.10
CA LEU A 11 -14.48 -19.96 14.24
C LEU A 11 -15.65 -20.89 14.55
N ALA A 12 -16.47 -20.52 15.55
CA ALA A 12 -17.68 -21.27 15.85
C ALA A 12 -18.61 -21.28 14.61
N VAL A 13 -18.89 -22.47 14.09
CA VAL A 13 -19.76 -22.73 12.92
C VAL A 13 -21.23 -22.41 13.24
N PRO A 14 -22.11 -22.25 12.23
CA PRO A 14 -22.34 -21.04 11.45
C PRO A 14 -23.33 -20.13 12.18
N ASN A 15 -22.88 -18.95 12.62
CA ASN A 15 -23.80 -17.90 13.04
C ASN A 15 -24.01 -16.95 11.84
N PRO A 16 -25.19 -16.93 11.19
CA PRO A 16 -25.43 -16.17 9.95
C PRO A 16 -25.26 -14.65 10.08
N GLY A 17 -25.14 -14.14 11.32
CA GLY A 17 -24.83 -12.75 11.61
C GLY A 17 -23.43 -12.51 12.21
N ALA A 18 -22.61 -13.55 12.37
CA ALA A 18 -21.25 -13.38 12.86
C ALA A 18 -20.34 -12.90 11.73
N THR A 19 -19.61 -11.82 11.97
CA THR A 19 -18.50 -11.37 11.13
C THR A 19 -17.52 -12.52 10.93
N ASN A 20 -17.00 -12.71 9.71
CA ASN A 20 -15.97 -13.72 9.38
C ASN A 20 -14.62 -13.50 10.11
N GLU A 21 -14.59 -12.60 11.09
CA GLU A 21 -13.43 -12.15 11.83
C GLU A 21 -13.50 -12.67 13.28
N CYS A 22 -12.40 -13.26 13.74
CA CYS A 22 -12.27 -13.67 15.14
C CYS A 22 -12.12 -12.44 16.04
N ALA A 23 -12.71 -12.43 17.24
CA ALA A 23 -12.68 -11.28 18.15
C ALA A 23 -11.25 -10.83 18.51
N LEU A 24 -10.31 -11.77 18.67
CA LEU A 24 -8.89 -11.46 18.92
C LEU A 24 -8.21 -10.83 17.70
N CYS A 25 -8.45 -11.36 16.50
CA CYS A 25 -7.97 -10.84 15.22
C CYS A 25 -8.45 -9.40 15.04
N ARG A 26 -9.73 -9.16 15.35
CA ARG A 26 -10.35 -7.84 15.28
C ARG A 26 -9.73 -6.87 16.26
N ARG A 27 -9.50 -7.29 17.51
CA ARG A 27 -8.82 -6.45 18.51
C ARG A 27 -7.40 -6.10 18.06
N HIS A 28 -6.61 -7.07 17.62
CA HIS A 28 -5.25 -6.82 17.14
C HIS A 28 -5.23 -5.88 15.94
N TRP A 29 -6.15 -6.05 14.99
CA TRP A 29 -6.31 -5.11 13.89
C TRP A 29 -6.68 -3.71 14.40
N GLN A 30 -7.62 -3.57 15.31
CA GLN A 30 -8.01 -2.27 15.89
C GLN A 30 -6.85 -1.59 16.61
N GLU A 31 -6.08 -2.33 17.42
CA GLU A 31 -4.89 -1.82 18.11
C GLU A 31 -3.81 -1.36 17.11
N ALA A 32 -3.55 -2.16 16.07
CA ALA A 32 -2.62 -1.80 15.01
C ALA A 32 -3.11 -0.58 14.21
N GLU A 33 -4.41 -0.49 13.94
CA GLU A 33 -5.03 0.62 13.23
C GLU A 33 -4.95 1.92 14.05
N VAL A 34 -5.17 1.86 15.37
CA VAL A 34 -4.95 3.02 16.27
C VAL A 34 -3.50 3.50 16.21
N VAL A 35 -2.52 2.58 16.29
CA VAL A 35 -1.10 2.94 16.18
C VAL A 35 -0.79 3.55 14.82
N ARG A 36 -1.31 2.95 13.75
CA ARG A 36 -1.16 3.44 12.38
C ARG A 36 -1.70 4.86 12.25
N GLN A 37 -2.95 5.11 12.66
CA GLN A 37 -3.59 6.41 12.51
C GLN A 37 -2.96 7.48 13.41
N THR A 38 -2.53 7.11 14.62
CA THR A 38 -1.96 8.06 15.59
C THR A 38 -0.52 8.42 15.26
N TYR A 39 0.30 7.46 14.81
CA TYR A 39 1.75 7.64 14.72
C TYR A 39 2.32 7.47 13.32
N THR A 40 1.90 6.43 12.59
CA THR A 40 2.54 6.07 11.31
C THR A 40 2.03 6.92 10.17
N ALA A 41 0.71 7.00 9.98
CA ALA A 41 0.09 7.71 8.87
C ALA A 41 0.44 9.22 8.86
N PRO A 42 0.42 9.95 10.00
CA PRO A 42 0.83 11.35 10.01
C PRO A 42 2.29 11.56 9.58
N LYS A 43 3.21 10.74 10.10
CA LYS A 43 4.65 10.83 9.74
C LYS A 43 4.89 10.51 8.27
N VAL A 44 4.22 9.49 7.77
CA VAL A 44 4.30 9.11 6.35
C VAL A 44 3.77 10.23 5.46
N ARG A 45 2.61 10.79 5.80
CA ARG A 45 2.01 11.93 5.10
C ARG A 45 2.93 13.14 5.08
N GLU A 46 3.49 13.52 6.23
CA GLU A 46 4.43 14.64 6.34
C GLU A 46 5.65 14.45 5.43
N ARG A 47 6.21 13.24 5.39
CA ARG A 47 7.31 12.90 4.48
C ARG A 47 6.90 12.96 3.00
N ALA A 48 5.71 12.44 2.68
CA ALA A 48 5.23 12.33 1.31
C ALA A 48 4.87 13.69 0.68
N ARG A 49 4.43 14.67 1.48
CA ARG A 49 4.12 16.04 1.04
C ARG A 49 5.26 16.74 0.31
N TRP A 50 6.51 16.33 0.54
CA TRP A 50 7.68 16.91 -0.11
C TRP A 50 8.00 16.30 -1.49
N TRP A 51 7.41 15.16 -1.84
CA TRP A 51 7.72 14.47 -3.10
C TRP A 51 7.33 15.20 -4.38
N PRO A 52 6.21 15.94 -4.45
CA PRO A 52 5.89 16.75 -5.63
C PRO A 52 6.96 17.81 -5.97
N GLN A 53 7.83 18.15 -5.03
CA GLN A 53 8.86 19.20 -5.21
C GLN A 53 10.15 18.66 -5.85
N ARG A 54 10.26 17.35 -6.11
CA ARG A 54 11.44 16.74 -6.72
C ARG A 54 11.55 17.10 -8.20
N ARG A 55 12.74 17.52 -8.63
CA ARG A 55 12.96 18.13 -9.95
C ARG A 55 13.54 17.19 -11.01
N GLU A 56 13.98 16.00 -10.60
CA GLU A 56 14.64 15.03 -11.48
C GLU A 56 13.86 13.73 -11.46
N LEU A 57 12.91 13.61 -12.39
CA LEU A 57 12.04 12.45 -12.55
C LEU A 57 12.17 11.90 -13.96
N GLU A 58 12.52 10.62 -14.05
CA GLU A 58 12.47 9.86 -15.29
C GLU A 58 11.07 9.29 -15.50
N VAL A 59 10.55 9.43 -16.73
CA VAL A 59 9.21 8.96 -17.09
C VAL A 59 9.33 7.75 -18.01
N PHE A 60 8.79 6.61 -17.59
CA PHE A 60 8.81 5.38 -18.37
C PHE A 60 7.68 4.44 -17.94
N ASP A 61 7.41 3.42 -18.76
CA ASP A 61 6.39 2.43 -18.47
C ASP A 61 7.01 1.21 -17.79
N VAL A 62 6.39 0.75 -16.69
CA VAL A 62 6.79 -0.47 -15.96
C VAL A 62 5.59 -1.29 -15.53
N ARG A 63 5.84 -2.52 -15.07
CA ARG A 63 4.81 -3.31 -14.41
C ARG A 63 4.64 -2.84 -12.97
N ALA A 64 3.44 -3.02 -12.42
CA ALA A 64 3.16 -2.72 -11.02
C ALA A 64 4.04 -3.52 -10.04
N SER A 65 4.59 -4.67 -10.46
CA SER A 65 5.59 -5.41 -9.67
C SER A 65 6.92 -4.70 -9.51
N ASP A 66 7.21 -3.73 -10.37
CA ASP A 66 8.52 -3.06 -10.45
C ASP A 66 8.48 -1.65 -9.84
N LEU A 67 7.35 -1.29 -9.22
CA LEU A 67 7.19 -0.07 -8.45
C LEU A 67 8.14 -0.08 -7.25
N ASN A 68 8.68 1.09 -6.93
CA ASN A 68 9.54 1.33 -5.80
C ASN A 68 8.99 2.48 -4.95
N SER A 69 9.45 2.55 -3.71
CA SER A 69 9.18 3.70 -2.85
C SER A 69 9.65 4.99 -3.51
N ALA A 70 8.79 6.00 -3.44
CA ALA A 70 8.88 7.31 -4.06
C ALA A 70 8.70 7.37 -5.58
N ASP A 71 8.32 6.26 -6.23
CA ASP A 71 7.74 6.35 -7.57
C ASP A 71 6.42 7.10 -7.53
N VAL A 72 6.07 7.71 -8.66
CA VAL A 72 4.76 8.30 -8.89
C VAL A 72 4.13 7.58 -10.07
N TYR A 73 2.88 7.18 -9.97
CA TYR A 73 2.17 6.57 -11.09
C TYR A 73 0.77 7.14 -11.26
N THR A 74 0.21 6.95 -12.45
CA THR A 74 -1.21 7.15 -12.72
C THR A 74 -1.81 5.86 -13.25
N LEU A 75 -3.06 5.59 -12.88
CA LEU A 75 -3.81 4.47 -13.44
C LEU A 75 -4.59 4.97 -14.65
N SER A 76 -4.54 4.21 -15.75
CA SER A 76 -5.35 4.54 -16.93
C SER A 76 -6.82 4.66 -16.55
N GLY A 77 -7.43 5.83 -16.81
CA GLY A 77 -8.82 6.13 -16.44
C GLY A 77 -8.99 6.74 -15.04
N CYS A 78 -7.90 7.08 -14.37
CA CYS A 78 -7.89 7.78 -13.09
C CYS A 78 -6.94 8.98 -13.18
N ASP A 79 -7.46 10.17 -12.92
CA ASP A 79 -6.67 11.42 -12.96
C ASP A 79 -5.90 11.66 -11.66
N GLU A 80 -6.08 10.79 -10.65
CA GLU A 80 -5.35 10.88 -9.39
C GLU A 80 -3.87 10.50 -9.56
N ILE A 81 -3.02 11.34 -8.99
CA ILE A 81 -1.57 11.12 -8.95
C ILE A 81 -1.24 10.35 -7.68
N HIS A 82 -0.70 9.14 -7.88
CA HIS A 82 -0.41 8.20 -6.82
C HIS A 82 1.08 8.23 -6.50
N HIS A 83 1.46 8.70 -5.32
CA HIS A 83 2.85 8.63 -4.87
C HIS A 83 3.08 7.39 -4.02
N VAL A 84 3.92 6.46 -4.50
CA VAL A 84 4.24 5.24 -3.77
C VAL A 84 5.06 5.59 -2.53
N VAL A 85 4.52 5.29 -1.36
CA VAL A 85 5.24 5.43 -0.10
C VAL A 85 6.10 4.23 0.20
N ALA A 86 5.47 3.06 0.11
CA ALA A 86 6.10 1.79 0.42
C ALA A 86 5.44 0.72 -0.42
N VAL A 87 6.23 -0.30 -0.73
CA VAL A 87 5.77 -1.50 -1.42
C VAL A 87 5.84 -2.63 -0.41
N ALA A 88 4.69 -3.17 -0.03
CA ALA A 88 4.56 -4.26 0.93
C ALA A 88 4.44 -5.60 0.19
N ASP A 89 5.26 -5.78 -0.84
CA ASP A 89 5.14 -6.93 -1.73
C ASP A 89 5.54 -8.24 -1.03
N ARG A 90 4.56 -9.12 -0.83
CA ARG A 90 4.78 -10.52 -0.53
C ARG A 90 4.83 -11.25 -1.86
N GLY A 91 6.03 -11.51 -2.38
CA GLY A 91 6.32 -11.99 -3.75
C GLY A 91 5.69 -13.31 -4.24
N ARG A 92 4.61 -13.80 -3.62
CA ARG A 92 3.77 -14.93 -4.05
C ARG A 92 2.32 -14.54 -4.38
N GLU A 93 1.93 -13.28 -4.22
CA GLU A 93 0.56 -12.83 -4.54
C GLU A 93 0.38 -12.47 -6.01
N SER A 94 -0.86 -12.42 -6.50
CA SER A 94 -1.19 -11.93 -7.85
C SER A 94 -1.23 -10.39 -7.95
N HIS A 95 -1.08 -9.71 -6.81
CA HIS A 95 -1.13 -8.26 -6.67
C HIS A 95 0.16 -7.74 -6.01
N THR A 96 0.48 -6.49 -6.30
CA THR A 96 1.42 -5.69 -5.52
C THR A 96 0.61 -4.90 -4.49
N GLU A 97 0.99 -5.00 -3.22
CA GLU A 97 0.41 -4.18 -2.15
C GLU A 97 1.25 -2.91 -1.99
N LEU A 98 0.58 -1.76 -2.05
CA LEU A 98 1.19 -0.45 -2.06
C LEU A 98 0.60 0.39 -0.94
N LEU A 99 1.46 1.12 -0.22
CA LEU A 99 1.03 2.27 0.56
C LEU A 99 1.23 3.50 -0.33
N VAL A 100 0.18 4.26 -0.59
CA VAL A 100 0.19 5.37 -1.56
C VAL A 100 -0.29 6.65 -0.90
N TYR A 101 0.42 7.74 -1.16
CA TYR A 101 -0.02 9.08 -0.84
C TYR A 101 -0.75 9.70 -2.04
N LEU A 102 -1.99 10.13 -1.81
CA LEU A 102 -2.80 10.87 -2.78
C LEU A 102 -2.65 12.37 -2.52
N LEU A 103 -2.14 13.10 -3.51
CA LEU A 103 -1.87 14.54 -3.34
C LEU A 103 -3.15 15.36 -3.22
N ALA A 104 -4.20 15.00 -3.98
CA ALA A 104 -5.46 15.76 -4.02
C ALA A 104 -6.18 15.74 -2.67
N ASP A 105 -6.23 14.56 -2.04
CA ASP A 105 -6.91 14.35 -0.75
C ASP A 105 -5.98 14.51 0.45
N ASP A 106 -4.67 14.62 0.20
CA ASP A 106 -3.62 14.68 1.20
C ASP A 106 -3.76 13.53 2.22
N GLU A 107 -3.94 12.32 1.70
CA GLU A 107 -4.21 11.09 2.44
C GLU A 107 -3.24 9.97 2.05
N VAL A 108 -3.04 9.01 2.96
CA VAL A 108 -2.25 7.80 2.71
C VAL A 108 -3.17 6.57 2.75
N LEU A 109 -3.20 5.81 1.67
CA LEU A 109 -4.09 4.66 1.47
C LEU A 109 -3.31 3.37 1.17
N ASP A 110 -3.87 2.23 1.55
CA ASP A 110 -3.41 0.91 1.10
C ASP A 110 -4.12 0.54 -0.20
N LEU A 111 -3.37 0.26 -1.26
CA LEU A 111 -3.88 -0.12 -2.56
C LEU A 111 -3.31 -1.47 -3.00
N ARG A 112 -4.12 -2.22 -3.74
CA ARG A 112 -3.71 -3.48 -4.37
C ARG A 112 -3.84 -3.34 -5.87
N VAL A 113 -2.73 -3.47 -6.57
CA VAL A 113 -2.68 -3.37 -8.04
C VAL A 113 -2.25 -4.71 -8.60
N ARG A 114 -2.88 -5.20 -9.68
CA ARG A 114 -2.41 -6.44 -10.31
C ARG A 114 -0.96 -6.29 -10.75
N ARG A 115 -0.13 -7.29 -10.45
CA ARG A 115 1.33 -7.22 -10.70
C ARG A 115 1.68 -6.97 -12.15
N ASP A 116 0.89 -7.55 -13.06
CA ASP A 116 1.08 -7.47 -14.50
C ASP A 116 0.55 -6.18 -15.12
N ARG A 117 -0.10 -5.32 -14.33
CA ARG A 117 -0.63 -4.04 -14.81
C ARG A 117 0.51 -3.16 -15.27
N LEU A 118 0.46 -2.72 -16.52
CA LEU A 118 1.37 -1.71 -17.06
C LEU A 118 0.96 -0.33 -16.52
N LEU A 119 1.92 0.39 -15.99
CA LEU A 119 1.77 1.72 -15.41
C LEU A 119 2.78 2.66 -16.04
N ARG A 120 2.35 3.89 -16.31
CA ARG A 120 3.27 4.98 -16.59
C ARG A 120 3.72 5.57 -15.28
N ILE A 121 5.03 5.59 -15.05
CA ILE A 121 5.60 6.04 -13.79
C ILE A 121 6.54 7.23 -13.98
N GLN A 122 6.78 7.95 -12.88
CA GLN A 122 7.83 8.93 -12.73
C GLN A 122 8.71 8.47 -11.56
N ARG A 123 10.00 8.27 -11.80
CA ARG A 123 10.95 7.78 -10.80
C ARG A 123 12.08 8.79 -10.57
N PRO A 124 12.48 9.06 -9.32
CA PRO A 124 13.68 9.84 -9.04
C PRO A 124 14.93 9.20 -9.65
N SER A 125 15.69 9.96 -10.46
CA SER A 125 16.90 9.49 -11.14
C SER A 125 18.01 9.00 -10.18
N ASP A 126 18.04 9.54 -8.95
CA ASP A 126 19.08 9.23 -7.95
C ASP A 126 18.90 7.90 -7.20
N LEU A 127 17.83 7.14 -7.44
CA LEU A 127 17.68 5.81 -6.81
C LEU A 127 18.53 4.71 -7.49
N GLY A 128 19.32 5.08 -8.50
CA GLY A 128 20.28 4.23 -9.18
C GLY A 128 21.69 4.29 -8.59
N SER A 129 21.89 4.19 -7.27
CA SER A 129 23.15 3.78 -6.60
C SER A 129 23.03 3.91 -5.07
N GLY A 130 22.79 2.82 -4.32
CA GLY A 130 22.98 2.86 -2.87
C GLY A 130 22.25 1.81 -2.03
N SER A 131 22.80 0.60 -2.02
CA SER A 131 22.96 -0.33 -0.89
C SER A 131 21.90 -0.47 0.21
N SER A 132 21.49 -1.73 0.38
CA SER A 132 21.05 -2.36 1.64
C SER A 132 21.73 -1.79 2.89
N LEU A 133 20.92 -1.48 3.91
CA LEU A 133 21.19 -1.71 5.32
C LEU A 133 19.84 -1.90 6.05
#